data_AF-A0A379LJ54-F1
#
_entry.id   AF-A0A379LJ54-F1
#
_cell.length_a   1.000
_cell.length_b   1.000
_cell.length_c   1.000
_cell.angle_alpha   90.00
_cell.angle_beta   90.00
_cell.angle_gamma   90.00
#
_symmetry.space_group_name_H-M   'P 1'
#
loop_
_entity.id
_entity.type
_entity.pdbx_description
1 polymer ?
#
loop_
_entity_poly.entity_id
_entity_poly.type
_entity_poly.pdbx_seq_one_letter_code
_entity_poly.pdbx_strand_id
1 'polypeptide(L)'
;MKTAENFKINLAYRTDSRFRRRLNNQGQHTQKQQGAVLMIVLLLLLLMATASLIAIRSANTSLDLTTTYQINQLLFQASDAPLRQLDKLSKDKEQLGLLTADSGPFGYLSKQGINPVLAEYTVCYQPELHSKIFSASSAKIITDSKEVLNPKGYCNLADSDGDHFVSDRKIIATQLSFVRLSSVEHHSLEPAKSKDTTKTHTSTPFSGPVGQDLANNKQTHIRLYVTSVMPSFSRARLGEIDSCLAKPVTIKISKNTWFSQSENQLACLKRTGTPFNTQVQDYVFSYQAVPDI
;
A
#
# COMPACT_ATOMS: atom_id res chain seq x y z
N MET A 1 -2.63 6.59 -47.67
CA MET A 1 -1.76 6.31 -48.83
C MET A 1 -0.40 6.97 -48.61
N LYS A 2 0.52 6.28 -47.92
CA LYS A 2 1.98 6.34 -48.08
C LYS A 2 2.59 5.31 -47.14
N THR A 3 3.38 4.45 -47.73
CA THR A 3 3.97 3.20 -47.25
C THR A 3 5.33 3.41 -46.60
N ALA A 4 5.65 2.45 -45.72
CA ALA A 4 6.98 1.91 -45.40
C ALA A 4 7.94 2.77 -44.55
N GLU A 5 8.42 2.20 -43.45
CA GLU A 5 9.82 1.74 -43.40
C GLU A 5 10.02 0.64 -42.34
N ASN A 6 10.72 -0.41 -42.77
CA ASN A 6 11.06 -1.63 -42.04
C ASN A 6 12.45 -1.48 -41.43
N PHE A 7 12.62 -1.76 -40.13
CA PHE A 7 13.94 -1.91 -39.52
C PHE A 7 14.31 -3.40 -39.44
N LYS A 8 15.03 -3.90 -40.45
CA LYS A 8 15.64 -5.25 -40.45
C LYS A 8 17.09 -5.15 -40.01
N ILE A 9 17.43 -5.87 -38.94
CA ILE A 9 18.81 -6.06 -38.47
C ILE A 9 19.47 -7.10 -39.38
N ASN A 10 20.51 -6.67 -40.11
CA ASN A 10 21.38 -7.50 -40.93
C ASN A 10 22.39 -8.25 -40.03
N LEU A 11 22.30 -9.57 -39.97
CA LEU A 11 23.40 -10.44 -39.56
C LEU A 11 23.99 -11.07 -40.83
N ALA A 12 24.97 -10.40 -41.41
CA ALA A 12 25.74 -10.91 -42.53
C ALA A 12 26.72 -11.98 -42.04
N TYR A 13 26.37 -13.25 -42.24
CA TYR A 13 27.31 -14.36 -42.09
C TYR A 13 28.17 -14.43 -43.36
N ARG A 14 29.43 -13.98 -43.27
CA ARG A 14 30.41 -14.00 -44.36
C ARG A 14 30.94 -15.44 -44.52
N THR A 15 30.36 -16.22 -45.43
CA THR A 15 30.94 -17.50 -45.86
C THR A 15 32.10 -17.25 -46.81
N ASP A 16 33.33 -17.35 -46.31
CA ASP A 16 34.54 -17.38 -47.15
C ASP A 16 34.75 -18.80 -47.69
N SER A 17 34.60 -18.97 -48.99
CA SER A 17 34.58 -20.27 -49.69
C SER A 17 35.92 -20.62 -50.34
N ARG A 18 37.04 -20.43 -49.64
CA ARG A 18 38.39 -20.79 -50.16
C ARG A 18 39.27 -21.54 -49.17
N PHE A 19 38.75 -22.63 -48.60
CA PHE A 19 39.59 -23.62 -47.91
C PHE A 19 39.14 -25.07 -48.12
N ARG A 20 38.80 -25.42 -49.37
CA ARG A 20 38.66 -26.83 -49.80
C ARG A 20 39.68 -27.10 -50.89
N ARG A 21 40.89 -27.53 -50.50
CA ARG A 21 41.80 -28.43 -51.25
C ARG A 21 43.15 -28.46 -50.54
N ARG A 22 43.31 -29.42 -49.63
CA ARG A 22 44.54 -30.19 -49.34
C ARG A 22 44.38 -30.89 -47.99
N LEU A 23 43.63 -31.99 -48.00
CA LEU A 23 43.79 -33.06 -47.01
C LEU A 23 43.61 -34.38 -47.78
N ASN A 24 44.59 -34.69 -48.61
CA ASN A 24 44.88 -36.08 -48.95
C ASN A 24 46.27 -36.37 -48.38
N ASN A 25 46.35 -37.50 -47.68
CA ASN A 25 47.57 -38.12 -47.19
C ASN A 25 48.16 -37.59 -45.87
N GLN A 26 47.62 -38.06 -44.74
CA GLN A 26 48.48 -38.69 -43.73
C GLN A 26 47.72 -39.83 -43.05
N GLY A 27 48.41 -40.97 -43.01
CA GLY A 27 47.90 -42.27 -42.61
C GLY A 27 47.40 -42.32 -41.17
N GLN A 28 46.47 -43.23 -40.99
CA GLN A 28 46.01 -43.73 -39.71
C GLN A 28 47.19 -44.19 -38.84
N HIS A 29 47.30 -43.59 -37.66
CA HIS A 29 47.80 -44.27 -36.47
C HIS A 29 46.60 -44.48 -35.54
N THR A 30 45.85 -45.56 -35.77
CA THR A 30 44.78 -46.02 -34.88
C THR A 30 45.38 -46.78 -33.71
N GLN A 31 45.80 -46.06 -32.67
CA GLN A 31 46.15 -46.64 -31.37
C GLN A 31 45.39 -45.87 -30.28
N LYS A 32 44.39 -46.53 -29.70
CA LYS A 32 43.63 -46.18 -28.47
C LYS A 32 43.28 -44.68 -28.26
N GLN A 33 42.27 -44.17 -28.97
CA GLN A 33 41.67 -42.83 -28.68
C GLN A 33 40.17 -42.83 -28.36
N GLN A 34 39.53 -43.99 -28.23
CA GLN A 34 38.09 -44.04 -27.92
C GLN A 34 37.74 -43.52 -26.52
N GLY A 35 38.68 -43.49 -25.57
CA GLY A 35 38.46 -42.93 -24.22
C GLY A 35 38.55 -41.40 -24.13
N ALA A 36 39.43 -40.77 -24.93
CA ALA A 36 39.69 -39.33 -24.85
C ALA A 36 38.54 -38.49 -25.42
N VAL A 37 37.90 -38.97 -26.50
CA VAL A 37 36.76 -38.28 -27.13
C VAL A 37 35.56 -38.23 -26.18
N LEU A 38 35.30 -39.32 -25.46
CA LEU A 38 34.18 -39.41 -24.53
C LEU A 38 34.35 -38.42 -23.36
N MET A 39 35.57 -38.27 -22.84
CA MET A 39 35.87 -37.28 -21.79
C MET A 39 35.64 -35.83 -22.26
N ILE A 40 36.06 -35.49 -23.49
CA ILE A 40 35.88 -34.14 -24.05
C ILE A 40 34.39 -33.82 -24.24
N VAL A 41 33.63 -34.76 -24.78
CA VAL A 41 32.18 -34.57 -24.99
C VAL A 41 31.47 -34.42 -23.65
N LEU A 42 31.80 -35.24 -22.65
CA LEU A 42 31.18 -35.18 -21.33
C LEU A 42 31.48 -33.85 -20.62
N LEU A 43 32.69 -33.32 -20.77
CA LEU A 43 33.08 -32.02 -20.24
C LEU A 43 32.35 -30.86 -20.94
N LEU A 44 32.19 -30.92 -22.27
CA LEU A 44 31.39 -29.95 -23.03
C LEU A 44 29.91 -29.96 -22.61
N LEU A 45 29.33 -31.14 -22.42
CA LEU A 45 27.96 -31.29 -21.95
C LEU A 45 27.78 -30.71 -20.53
N LEU A 46 28.77 -30.92 -19.65
CA LEU A 46 28.77 -30.35 -18.30
C LEU A 46 28.80 -28.81 -18.32
N LEU A 47 29.65 -28.22 -19.16
CA LEU A 47 29.74 -26.76 -19.31
C LEU A 47 28.43 -26.15 -19.85
N MET A 48 27.82 -26.79 -20.85
CA MET A 48 26.52 -26.35 -21.39
C MET A 48 25.38 -26.48 -20.36
N ALA A 49 25.36 -27.56 -19.58
CA ALA A 49 24.36 -27.78 -18.54
C ALA A 49 24.46 -26.75 -17.40
N THR A 50 25.68 -26.44 -16.95
CA THR A 50 25.91 -25.42 -15.90
C THR A 50 25.54 -24.02 -16.37
N ALA A 51 25.84 -23.64 -17.63
CA ALA A 51 25.41 -22.37 -18.21
C ALA A 51 23.88 -22.26 -18.28
N SER A 52 23.19 -23.35 -18.63
CA SER A 52 21.73 -23.41 -18.69
C SER A 52 21.09 -23.25 -17.30
N LEU A 53 21.69 -23.84 -16.26
CA LEU A 53 21.26 -23.68 -14.86
C LEU A 53 21.36 -22.23 -14.37
N ILE A 54 22.44 -21.52 -14.71
CA ILE A 54 22.62 -20.11 -14.34
C ILE A 54 21.59 -19.24 -15.06
N ALA A 55 21.36 -19.49 -16.35
CA ALA A 55 20.37 -18.76 -17.14
C ALA A 55 18.94 -18.92 -16.55
N ILE A 56 18.54 -20.14 -16.19
CA ILE A 56 17.22 -20.41 -15.58
C ILE A 56 17.07 -19.69 -14.22
N ARG A 57 18.11 -19.73 -13.37
CA ARG A 57 18.08 -19.01 -12.08
C ARG A 57 17.94 -17.51 -12.28
N SER A 58 18.66 -16.93 -13.25
CA SER A 58 18.58 -15.50 -13.55
C SER A 58 17.18 -15.07 -14.05
N ALA A 59 16.50 -15.94 -14.80
CA ALA A 59 15.13 -15.71 -15.25
C ALA A 59 14.14 -15.73 -14.08
N ASN A 60 14.24 -16.72 -13.19
CA ASN A 60 13.35 -16.83 -12.01
C ASN A 60 13.53 -15.64 -11.05
N THR A 61 14.76 -15.19 -10.81
CA THR A 61 15.01 -13.99 -9.98
C THR A 61 14.42 -12.71 -10.57
N SER A 62 14.35 -12.60 -11.90
CA SER A 62 13.73 -11.47 -12.59
C SER A 62 12.20 -11.49 -12.46
N LEU A 63 11.59 -12.67 -12.54
CA LEU A 63 10.15 -12.87 -12.39
C LEU A 63 9.67 -12.52 -10.97
N ASP A 64 10.33 -13.02 -9.92
CA ASP A 64 9.95 -12.75 -8.53
C ASP A 64 10.06 -11.26 -8.17
N LEU A 65 11.12 -10.60 -8.65
CA LEU A 65 11.31 -9.16 -8.48
C LEU A 65 10.22 -8.37 -9.21
N THR A 66 9.86 -8.79 -10.43
CA THR A 66 8.83 -8.14 -11.25
C THR A 66 7.44 -8.32 -10.65
N THR A 67 7.10 -9.52 -10.17
CA THR A 67 5.80 -9.78 -9.54
C THR A 67 5.64 -8.99 -8.25
N THR A 68 6.69 -8.92 -7.42
CA THR A 68 6.67 -8.09 -6.19
C THR A 68 6.46 -6.61 -6.51
N TYR A 69 7.12 -6.11 -7.57
CA TYR A 69 6.92 -4.73 -8.02
C TYR A 69 5.49 -4.48 -8.52
N GLN A 70 4.93 -5.38 -9.33
CA GLN A 70 3.56 -5.30 -9.82
C GLN A 70 2.54 -5.29 -8.68
N ILE A 71 2.73 -6.14 -7.66
CA ILE A 71 1.88 -6.16 -6.45
C ILE A 71 1.94 -4.81 -5.74
N ASN A 72 3.14 -4.27 -5.52
CA ASN A 72 3.31 -2.98 -4.83
C ASN A 72 2.71 -1.81 -5.62
N GLN A 73 2.86 -1.79 -6.96
CA GLN A 73 2.22 -0.78 -7.80
C GLN A 73 0.70 -0.83 -7.69
N LEU A 74 0.12 -2.02 -7.73
CA LEU A 74 -1.33 -2.18 -7.65
C LEU A 74 -1.85 -1.79 -6.26
N LEU A 75 -1.16 -2.20 -5.18
CA LEU A 75 -1.47 -1.79 -3.82
C LEU A 75 -1.33 -0.27 -3.61
N PHE A 76 -0.34 0.35 -4.25
CA PHE A 76 -0.18 1.80 -4.25
C PHE A 76 -1.36 2.49 -4.94
N GLN A 77 -1.76 2.04 -6.13
CA GLN A 77 -2.92 2.58 -6.85
C GLN A 77 -4.23 2.40 -6.07
N ALA A 78 -4.42 1.24 -5.43
CA ALA A 78 -5.58 0.98 -4.59
C ALA A 78 -5.63 1.88 -3.35
N SER A 79 -4.46 2.22 -2.78
CA SER A 79 -4.37 3.14 -1.64
C SER A 79 -4.66 4.60 -2.04
N ASP A 80 -4.35 5.01 -3.27
CA ASP A 80 -4.61 6.37 -3.75
C ASP A 80 -6.08 6.60 -4.13
N ALA A 81 -6.82 5.54 -4.50
CA ALA A 81 -8.24 5.62 -4.85
C ALA A 81 -9.13 6.26 -3.77
N PRO A 82 -9.13 5.81 -2.50
CA PRO A 82 -9.92 6.43 -1.45
C PRO A 82 -9.49 7.86 -1.11
N LEU A 83 -8.21 8.22 -1.27
CA LEU A 83 -7.75 9.60 -1.06
C LEU A 83 -8.38 10.55 -2.08
N ARG A 84 -8.34 10.18 -3.36
CA ARG A 84 -9.01 10.95 -4.41
C ARG A 84 -10.52 11.02 -4.21
N GLN A 85 -11.14 9.98 -3.65
CA GLN A 85 -12.56 10.02 -3.30
C GLN A 85 -12.81 10.99 -2.14
N LEU A 86 -11.97 10.98 -1.11
CA LEU A 86 -12.08 11.90 0.02
C LEU A 86 -11.94 13.36 -0.44
N ASP A 87 -11.00 13.66 -1.34
CA ASP A 87 -10.84 14.99 -1.94
C ASP A 87 -12.02 15.43 -2.81
N LYS A 88 -12.75 14.49 -3.41
CA LYS A 88 -14.00 14.80 -4.12
C LYS A 88 -15.13 15.08 -3.14
N LEU A 89 -15.27 14.25 -2.11
CA LEU A 89 -16.29 14.42 -1.07
C LEU A 89 -16.09 15.71 -0.27
N SER A 90 -14.85 16.16 -0.07
CA SER A 90 -14.58 17.42 0.62
C SER A 90 -15.01 18.66 -0.18
N LYS A 91 -15.17 18.54 -1.50
CA LYS A 91 -15.60 19.65 -2.38
C LYS A 91 -17.12 19.75 -2.51
N ASP A 92 -17.83 18.67 -2.16
CA ASP A 92 -19.28 18.63 -2.16
C ASP A 92 -19.80 18.95 -0.75
N LYS A 93 -20.70 19.94 -0.64
CA LYS A 93 -21.20 20.43 0.66
C LYS A 93 -22.00 19.38 1.43
N GLU A 94 -22.80 18.57 0.74
CA GLU A 94 -23.63 17.55 1.40
C GLU A 94 -22.75 16.43 1.95
N GLN A 95 -21.77 16.01 1.16
CA GLN A 95 -20.82 14.96 1.49
C GLN A 95 -19.81 15.38 2.57
N LEU A 96 -19.36 16.63 2.50
CA LEU A 96 -18.55 17.25 3.55
C LEU A 96 -19.31 17.27 4.89
N GLY A 97 -20.62 17.47 4.86
CA GLY A 97 -21.48 17.37 6.05
C GLY A 97 -21.38 15.99 6.72
N LEU A 98 -21.35 14.90 5.95
CA LEU A 98 -21.22 13.54 6.49
C LEU A 98 -19.83 13.27 7.09
N LEU A 99 -18.78 13.81 6.48
CA LEU A 99 -17.40 13.68 6.96
C LEU A 99 -17.17 14.46 8.26
N THR A 100 -17.80 15.62 8.39
CA THR A 100 -17.64 16.58 9.50
C THR A 100 -18.70 16.45 10.58
N ALA A 101 -19.79 15.72 10.32
CA ALA A 101 -20.80 15.39 11.31
C ALA A 101 -20.19 14.65 12.50
N ASP A 102 -20.88 14.74 13.63
CA ASP A 102 -20.53 14.08 14.88
C ASP A 102 -20.31 12.56 14.80
N SER A 103 -20.93 11.92 13.81
CA SER A 103 -20.81 10.50 13.47
C SER A 103 -19.76 10.21 12.38
N GLY A 104 -19.28 11.25 11.70
CA GLY A 104 -18.25 11.14 10.68
C GLY A 104 -16.83 11.12 11.26
N PRO A 105 -15.82 10.74 10.46
CA PRO A 105 -14.45 10.60 10.94
C PRO A 105 -13.86 11.91 11.50
N PHE A 106 -14.07 13.04 10.83
CA PHE A 106 -13.49 14.32 11.27
C PHE A 106 -14.25 14.91 12.46
N GLY A 107 -15.59 14.86 12.43
CA GLY A 107 -16.41 15.36 13.52
C GLY A 107 -16.20 14.56 14.80
N TYR A 108 -16.23 13.22 14.71
CA TYR A 108 -15.93 12.34 15.83
C TYR A 108 -14.58 12.68 16.46
N LEU A 109 -13.50 12.68 15.68
CA LEU A 109 -12.15 12.91 16.19
C LEU A 109 -11.92 14.35 16.68
N SER A 110 -12.74 15.32 16.27
CA SER A 110 -12.63 16.71 16.72
C SER A 110 -13.25 16.97 18.10
N LYS A 111 -14.15 16.09 18.57
CA LYS A 111 -14.88 16.26 19.85
C LYS A 111 -13.93 16.51 21.02
N GLN A 112 -14.37 17.38 21.94
CA GLN A 112 -13.64 17.66 23.16
C GLN A 112 -13.76 16.47 24.13
N GLY A 113 -12.72 16.21 24.93
CA GLY A 113 -12.67 15.08 25.86
C GLY A 113 -12.03 13.81 25.28
N ILE A 114 -12.02 13.66 23.95
CA ILE A 114 -11.39 12.52 23.30
C ILE A 114 -9.87 12.58 23.46
N ASN A 115 -9.29 11.53 24.05
CA ASN A 115 -7.85 11.38 24.17
C ASN A 115 -7.22 11.09 22.79
N PRO A 116 -6.34 11.97 22.27
CA PRO A 116 -5.76 11.79 20.94
C PRO A 116 -4.99 10.48 20.79
N VAL A 117 -4.32 10.04 21.85
CA VAL A 117 -3.49 8.83 21.84
C VAL A 117 -4.33 7.56 21.69
N LEU A 118 -5.64 7.62 21.96
CA LEU A 118 -6.53 6.45 22.01
C LEU A 118 -7.61 6.44 20.92
N ALA A 119 -7.82 7.57 20.23
CA ALA A 119 -8.93 7.72 19.31
C ALA A 119 -8.58 7.29 17.89
N GLU A 120 -9.31 6.30 17.38
CA GLU A 120 -9.17 5.80 16.02
C GLU A 120 -10.56 5.56 15.40
N TYR A 121 -10.75 6.05 14.18
CA TYR A 121 -11.93 5.80 13.36
C TYR A 121 -11.49 4.97 12.16
N THR A 122 -11.89 3.71 12.09
CA THR A 122 -11.50 2.76 11.05
C THR A 122 -12.70 2.46 10.15
N VAL A 123 -12.52 2.47 8.84
CA VAL A 123 -13.53 2.09 7.86
C VAL A 123 -12.93 1.25 6.74
N CYS A 124 -13.67 0.24 6.27
CA CYS A 124 -13.31 -0.48 5.07
C CYS A 124 -13.79 0.25 3.80
N TYR A 125 -12.87 0.48 2.86
CA TYR A 125 -13.17 1.14 1.60
C TYR A 125 -13.81 0.19 0.60
N GLN A 126 -14.96 0.60 0.07
CA GLN A 126 -15.67 -0.09 -1.01
C GLN A 126 -16.09 0.97 -2.03
N PRO A 127 -15.67 0.89 -3.30
CA PRO A 127 -16.01 1.90 -4.31
C PRO A 127 -17.51 2.06 -4.56
N GLU A 128 -18.28 0.99 -4.39
CA GLU A 128 -19.74 0.98 -4.62
C GLU A 128 -20.52 1.66 -3.50
N LEU A 129 -19.99 1.61 -2.28
CA LEU A 129 -20.51 2.37 -1.16
C LEU A 129 -19.88 3.76 -1.22
N HIS A 130 -20.60 4.73 -1.79
CA HIS A 130 -20.18 6.12 -1.85
C HIS A 130 -20.10 6.78 -0.46
N SER A 131 -20.98 7.74 -0.17
CA SER A 131 -21.01 8.52 1.06
C SER A 131 -21.23 7.70 2.34
N LYS A 132 -21.87 6.53 2.18
CA LYS A 132 -22.28 5.65 3.26
C LYS A 132 -21.11 5.02 4.02
N ILE A 133 -19.91 4.95 3.42
CA ILE A 133 -18.73 4.36 4.09
C ILE A 133 -18.37 5.14 5.36
N PHE A 134 -18.58 6.46 5.35
CA PHE A 134 -18.21 7.32 6.48
C PHE A 134 -19.30 7.46 7.54
N SER A 135 -20.31 6.59 7.53
CA SER A 135 -21.26 6.48 8.64
C SER A 135 -20.64 5.77 9.84
N ALA A 136 -20.91 6.26 11.06
CA ALA A 136 -20.50 5.60 12.30
C ALA A 136 -21.01 4.15 12.41
N SER A 137 -22.14 3.82 11.77
CA SER A 137 -22.72 2.48 11.80
C SER A 137 -21.90 1.42 11.06
N SER A 138 -21.07 1.82 10.09
CA SER A 138 -20.21 0.94 9.30
C SER A 138 -18.75 0.98 9.75
N ALA A 139 -18.36 1.97 10.54
CA ALA A 139 -17.00 2.15 10.99
C ALA A 139 -16.75 1.48 12.34
N LYS A 140 -15.53 0.99 12.54
CA LYS A 140 -15.00 0.59 13.84
C LYS A 140 -14.44 1.83 14.52
N ILE A 141 -14.86 2.10 15.74
CA ILE A 141 -14.46 3.30 16.48
C ILE A 141 -13.84 2.88 17.81
N ILE A 142 -12.65 3.41 18.10
CA ILE A 142 -11.99 3.25 19.40
C ILE A 142 -12.21 4.53 20.18
N THR A 143 -12.90 4.42 21.32
CA THR A 143 -13.19 5.54 22.20
C THR A 143 -11.99 5.89 23.08
N ASP A 144 -12.07 7.05 23.72
CA ASP A 144 -11.15 7.48 24.78
C ASP A 144 -11.12 6.52 25.99
N SER A 145 -12.25 5.86 26.29
CA SER A 145 -12.37 4.81 27.31
C SER A 145 -11.77 3.45 26.89
N LYS A 146 -11.21 3.34 25.67
CA LYS A 146 -10.72 2.10 25.03
C LYS A 146 -11.83 1.09 24.72
N GLU A 147 -13.06 1.55 24.68
CA GLU A 147 -14.17 0.75 24.17
C GLU A 147 -14.08 0.70 22.65
N VAL A 148 -14.43 -0.46 22.07
CA VAL A 148 -14.49 -0.63 20.63
C VAL A 148 -15.95 -0.68 20.23
N LEU A 149 -16.44 0.40 19.63
CA LEU A 149 -17.75 0.45 19.02
C LEU A 149 -17.67 -0.19 17.64
N ASN A 150 -18.67 -1.02 17.32
CA ASN A 150 -18.74 -1.78 16.07
C ASN A 150 -17.41 -2.51 15.73
N PRO A 151 -17.05 -3.55 16.50
CA PRO A 151 -15.75 -4.21 16.38
C PRO A 151 -15.52 -4.88 15.01
N LYS A 152 -16.56 -5.04 14.18
CA LYS A 152 -16.48 -5.60 12.82
C LYS A 152 -16.38 -4.54 11.71
N GLY A 153 -16.33 -3.24 12.03
CA GLY A 153 -16.26 -2.16 11.03
C GLY A 153 -14.89 -1.99 10.33
N TYR A 154 -13.94 -2.90 10.57
CA TYR A 154 -12.70 -3.00 9.80
C TYR A 154 -12.92 -3.82 8.50
N CYS A 155 -11.91 -3.96 7.66
CA CYS A 155 -12.03 -4.86 6.50
C CYS A 155 -11.98 -6.33 6.93
N ASN A 156 -13.14 -6.97 7.08
CA ASN A 156 -13.27 -8.37 7.50
C ASN A 156 -13.29 -9.31 6.29
N LEU A 157 -12.14 -9.82 5.88
CA LEU A 157 -11.94 -10.54 4.62
C LEU A 157 -12.45 -11.98 4.67
N ALA A 158 -12.48 -12.61 5.83
CA ALA A 158 -13.04 -13.93 6.03
C ALA A 158 -14.58 -13.92 6.13
N ASP A 159 -15.21 -12.74 6.18
CA ASP A 159 -16.66 -12.63 6.16
C ASP A 159 -17.19 -12.96 4.76
N SER A 160 -17.95 -14.04 4.66
CA SER A 160 -18.56 -14.46 3.39
C SER A 160 -19.75 -13.58 2.99
N ASP A 161 -20.33 -12.85 3.95
CA ASP A 161 -21.56 -12.07 3.75
C ASP A 161 -21.27 -10.61 3.35
N GLY A 162 -20.02 -10.13 3.51
CA GLY A 162 -19.60 -8.76 3.23
C GLY A 162 -18.59 -8.65 2.08
N ASP A 163 -18.79 -7.69 1.16
CA ASP A 163 -17.81 -7.43 0.10
C ASP A 163 -16.71 -6.45 0.55
N HIS A 164 -15.77 -6.90 1.37
CA HIS A 164 -14.70 -6.04 1.91
C HIS A 164 -13.55 -5.75 0.94
N PHE A 165 -13.76 -6.00 -0.35
CA PHE A 165 -12.75 -5.81 -1.38
C PHE A 165 -13.04 -4.55 -2.21
N VAL A 166 -11.99 -4.01 -2.83
CA VAL A 166 -12.09 -2.84 -3.72
C VAL A 166 -12.78 -3.20 -5.04
N SER A 167 -12.94 -4.49 -5.35
CA SER A 167 -13.54 -4.97 -6.59
C SER A 167 -14.04 -6.39 -6.47
N ASP A 168 -14.97 -6.78 -7.36
CA ASP A 168 -15.47 -8.15 -7.53
C ASP A 168 -14.40 -9.23 -7.68
N ARG A 169 -13.19 -8.86 -8.15
CA ARG A 169 -12.08 -9.81 -8.29
C ARG A 169 -11.53 -10.28 -6.94
N LYS A 170 -11.93 -9.63 -5.83
CA LYS A 170 -11.55 -9.96 -4.45
C LYS A 170 -10.04 -10.13 -4.23
N ILE A 171 -9.25 -9.26 -4.87
CA ILE A 171 -7.78 -9.32 -4.83
C ILE A 171 -7.23 -8.37 -3.76
N ILE A 172 -7.80 -7.17 -3.65
CA ILE A 172 -7.31 -6.11 -2.77
C ILE A 172 -8.43 -5.62 -1.88
N ALA A 173 -8.10 -5.43 -0.61
CA ALA A 173 -8.93 -4.71 0.35
C ALA A 173 -8.17 -3.49 0.85
N THR A 174 -8.88 -2.38 1.05
CA THR A 174 -8.29 -1.11 1.47
C THR A 174 -8.99 -0.60 2.72
N GLN A 175 -8.23 -0.33 3.77
CA GLN A 175 -8.73 0.15 5.05
C GLN A 175 -8.25 1.58 5.30
N LEU A 176 -9.17 2.46 5.68
CA LEU A 176 -8.86 3.81 6.14
C LEU A 176 -8.90 3.82 7.67
N SER A 177 -7.88 4.39 8.29
CA SER A 177 -7.83 4.60 9.74
C SER A 177 -7.46 6.05 10.03
N PHE A 178 -8.42 6.81 10.56
CA PHE A 178 -8.25 8.19 10.98
C PHE A 178 -7.83 8.21 12.45
N VAL A 179 -6.76 8.92 12.76
CA VAL A 179 -6.20 9.03 14.11
C VAL A 179 -6.07 10.50 14.46
N ARG A 180 -6.47 10.88 15.68
CA ARG A 180 -6.23 12.23 16.19
C ARG A 180 -4.79 12.32 16.70
N LEU A 181 -4.00 13.26 16.16
CA LEU A 181 -2.65 13.49 16.68
C LEU A 181 -2.73 14.34 17.95
N SER A 182 -1.86 14.04 18.92
CA SER A 182 -1.69 14.91 20.08
C SER A 182 -0.89 16.15 19.65
N SER A 183 -1.19 17.32 20.22
CA SER A 183 -0.44 18.56 19.94
C SER A 183 1.05 18.49 20.33
N VAL A 184 1.47 17.41 21.00
CA VAL A 184 2.84 17.16 21.48
C VAL A 184 3.67 16.36 20.48
N GLU A 185 3.04 15.62 19.55
CA GLU A 185 3.74 14.80 18.54
C GLU A 185 4.25 15.61 17.33
N HIS A 186 4.08 16.93 17.33
CA HIS A 186 4.68 17.83 16.33
C HIS A 186 6.22 17.95 16.43
N HIS A 187 6.88 17.20 17.30
CA HIS A 187 8.32 17.29 17.57
C HIS A 187 9.22 16.28 16.82
N SER A 188 8.79 15.72 15.70
CA SER A 188 9.70 14.91 14.87
C SER A 188 9.44 15.09 13.39
N LEU A 189 9.68 16.32 12.91
CA LEU A 189 10.26 16.69 11.62
C LEU A 189 10.44 18.22 11.68
N GLU A 190 11.67 18.63 12.02
CA GLU A 190 12.21 20.00 12.07
C GLU A 190 11.31 21.14 12.61
N PRO A 191 11.61 21.70 13.80
CA PRO A 191 11.06 23.00 14.15
C PRO A 191 11.78 24.05 13.30
N ALA A 192 11.14 24.52 12.22
CA ALA A 192 11.51 25.78 11.62
C ALA A 192 11.39 26.86 12.72
N LYS A 193 12.52 27.34 13.21
CA LYS A 193 12.59 28.59 13.97
C LYS A 193 12.14 29.71 13.02
N SER A 194 10.85 30.03 12.98
CA SER A 194 10.39 31.31 12.43
C SER A 194 9.98 32.21 13.59
N LYS A 195 10.97 33.01 13.98
CA LYS A 195 10.75 34.31 14.59
C LYS A 195 9.91 35.12 13.60
N ASP A 196 8.76 35.59 14.04
CA ASP A 196 7.99 36.69 13.44
C ASP A 196 7.82 36.61 11.91
N THR A 197 6.85 35.81 11.44
CA THR A 197 6.35 35.91 10.07
C THR A 197 4.89 35.49 10.02
N THR A 198 4.06 36.46 9.63
CA THR A 198 2.69 36.40 9.14
C THR A 198 2.16 34.98 8.89
N LYS A 199 1.19 34.56 9.71
CA LYS A 199 0.47 33.28 9.61
C LYS A 199 -0.09 33.12 8.20
N THR A 200 0.63 32.39 7.35
CA THR A 200 0.15 32.08 6.01
C THR A 200 -0.77 30.88 6.14
N HIS A 201 -2.08 31.12 6.08
CA HIS A 201 -3.09 30.08 6.13
C HIS A 201 -2.88 29.11 4.96
N THR A 202 -2.37 27.91 5.23
CA THR A 202 -2.34 26.85 4.24
C THR A 202 -3.78 26.36 4.08
N SER A 203 -4.42 26.69 2.96
CA SER A 203 -5.75 26.20 2.62
C SER A 203 -5.68 24.69 2.44
N THR A 204 -6.14 23.94 3.44
CA THR A 204 -6.51 22.54 3.25
C THR A 204 -7.98 22.50 2.81
N PRO A 205 -8.44 21.44 2.12
CA PRO A 205 -9.84 21.32 1.71
C PRO A 205 -10.86 21.36 2.88
N PHE A 206 -10.37 21.24 4.12
CA PHE A 206 -11.16 21.22 5.36
C PHE A 206 -10.95 22.47 6.23
N SER A 207 -10.22 23.47 5.72
CA SER A 207 -10.07 24.77 6.37
C SER A 207 -11.34 25.60 6.14
N GLY A 208 -11.96 26.13 7.20
CA GLY A 208 -13.09 27.06 7.09
C GLY A 208 -12.74 28.34 6.30
N PRO A 209 -13.73 29.16 5.91
CA PRO A 209 -13.52 30.34 5.09
C PRO A 209 -12.45 31.28 5.66
N VAL A 210 -11.56 31.73 4.77
CA VAL A 210 -10.39 32.60 5.02
C VAL A 210 -10.84 33.96 5.54
N GLY A 211 -10.24 34.45 6.63
CA GLY A 211 -10.26 35.88 6.96
C GLY A 211 -10.55 36.29 8.40
N GLN A 212 -10.58 35.40 9.39
CA GLN A 212 -10.64 35.83 10.79
C GLN A 212 -9.61 35.06 11.61
N ASP A 213 -8.74 35.79 12.32
CA ASP A 213 -7.87 35.23 13.35
C ASP A 213 -8.80 34.89 14.54
N LEU A 214 -9.42 33.70 14.48
CA LEU A 214 -10.32 33.23 15.55
C LEU A 214 -9.46 32.87 16.77
N ALA A 215 -9.37 33.79 17.72
CA ALA A 215 -8.64 33.64 18.98
C ALA A 215 -9.03 32.40 19.83
N ASN A 216 -10.12 31.70 19.48
CA ASN A 216 -10.66 30.53 20.18
C ASN A 216 -10.70 29.25 19.31
N ASN A 217 -10.06 29.22 18.14
CA ASN A 217 -10.20 28.10 17.19
C ASN A 217 -9.40 26.87 17.65
N LYS A 218 -10.08 25.83 18.14
CA LYS A 218 -9.45 24.55 18.47
C LYS A 218 -9.18 23.80 17.17
N GLN A 219 -7.93 23.85 16.69
CA GLN A 219 -7.47 23.03 15.57
C GLN A 219 -7.23 21.60 16.03
N THR A 220 -7.76 20.64 15.28
CA THR A 220 -7.54 19.22 15.50
C THR A 220 -6.73 18.67 14.32
N HIS A 221 -5.55 18.14 14.62
CA HIS A 221 -4.72 17.44 13.65
C HIS A 221 -5.18 15.99 13.54
N ILE A 222 -5.52 15.56 12.33
CA ILE A 222 -6.01 14.21 12.05
C ILE A 222 -5.10 13.60 10.99
N ARG A 223 -4.53 12.44 11.30
CA ARG A 223 -3.73 11.64 10.37
C ARG A 223 -4.58 10.51 9.83
N LEU A 224 -4.67 10.42 8.52
CA LEU A 224 -5.30 9.33 7.79
C LEU A 224 -4.23 8.32 7.34
N TYR A 225 -4.40 7.07 7.75
CA TYR A 225 -3.66 5.93 7.21
C TYR A 225 -4.56 5.17 6.25
N VAL A 226 -4.13 5.05 4.99
CA VAL A 226 -4.80 4.21 3.99
C VAL A 226 -3.95 2.99 3.75
N THR A 227 -4.38 1.83 4.24
CA THR A 227 -3.66 0.57 4.12
C THR A 227 -4.38 -0.35 3.15
N SER A 228 -3.76 -0.63 2.01
CA SER A 228 -4.23 -1.66 1.08
C SER A 228 -3.48 -2.96 1.31
N VAL A 229 -4.18 -4.09 1.29
CA VAL A 229 -3.62 -5.43 1.46
C VAL A 229 -4.02 -6.33 0.30
N MET A 230 -3.16 -7.29 -0.04
CA MET A 230 -3.43 -8.31 -1.04
C MET A 230 -3.39 -9.71 -0.41
N PRO A 231 -4.53 -10.22 0.08
CA PRO A 231 -4.57 -11.45 0.88
C PRO A 231 -4.11 -12.69 0.11
N SER A 232 -4.40 -12.77 -1.19
CA SER A 232 -4.08 -13.93 -2.05
C SER A 232 -2.58 -14.20 -2.21
N PHE A 233 -1.73 -13.20 -1.92
CA PHE A 233 -0.27 -13.33 -1.95
C PHE A 233 0.33 -13.39 -0.54
N SER A 234 -0.50 -13.45 0.50
CA SER A 234 -0.07 -13.70 1.87
C SER A 234 0.16 -15.19 2.10
N ARG A 235 1.02 -15.50 3.07
CA ARG A 235 1.20 -16.87 3.59
C ARG A 235 0.22 -17.19 4.72
N ALA A 236 -0.49 -16.18 5.23
CA ALA A 236 -1.45 -16.30 6.32
C ALA A 236 -2.87 -16.56 5.81
N ARG A 237 -3.70 -17.16 6.66
CA ARG A 237 -5.13 -17.36 6.38
C ARG A 237 -5.89 -16.04 6.50
N LEU A 238 -7.03 -15.90 5.83
CA LEU A 238 -7.85 -14.69 5.89
C LEU A 238 -8.16 -14.26 7.33
N GLY A 239 -8.55 -15.18 8.21
CA GLY A 239 -8.81 -14.85 9.62
C GLY A 239 -7.57 -14.33 10.40
N GLU A 240 -6.35 -14.73 10.02
CA GLU A 240 -5.13 -14.16 10.60
C GLU A 240 -4.90 -12.73 10.09
N ILE A 241 -5.17 -12.48 8.80
CA ILE A 241 -5.10 -11.15 8.20
C ILE A 241 -6.16 -10.23 8.83
N ASP A 242 -7.37 -10.72 9.04
CA ASP A 242 -8.45 -10.00 9.72
C ASP A 242 -8.07 -9.62 11.15
N SER A 243 -7.42 -10.53 11.87
CA SER A 243 -6.90 -10.23 13.21
C SER A 243 -5.83 -9.12 13.18
N CYS A 244 -5.10 -8.96 12.07
CA CYS A 244 -4.20 -7.83 11.86
C CYS A 244 -4.95 -6.55 11.51
N LEU A 245 -5.92 -6.60 10.60
CA LEU A 245 -6.72 -5.44 10.16
C LEU A 245 -7.60 -4.87 11.28
N ALA A 246 -8.04 -5.72 12.21
CA ALA A 246 -8.79 -5.31 13.38
C ALA A 246 -7.93 -4.52 14.39
N LYS A 247 -6.61 -4.72 14.39
CA LYS A 247 -5.69 -3.99 15.30
C LYS A 247 -5.67 -2.51 14.96
N PRO A 248 -5.45 -1.64 15.96
CA PRO A 248 -5.19 -0.23 15.72
C PRO A 248 -3.87 0.01 14.98
N VAL A 249 -3.78 1.13 14.28
CA VAL A 249 -2.57 1.53 13.52
C VAL A 249 -1.48 2.10 14.43
N THR A 250 -1.86 2.99 15.34
CA THR A 250 -0.93 3.74 16.19
C THR A 250 -0.93 3.29 17.65
N ILE A 251 -1.97 2.56 18.08
CA ILE A 251 -2.24 2.32 19.51
C ILE A 251 -1.69 0.96 19.96
N LYS A 252 -0.99 0.92 21.09
CA LYS A 252 -0.77 -0.32 21.87
C LYS A 252 -1.90 -0.46 22.88
N ILE A 253 -3.00 -1.10 22.52
CA ILE A 253 -4.10 -1.35 23.46
C ILE A 253 -3.60 -2.33 24.54
N SER A 254 -3.89 -1.98 25.81
CA SER A 254 -3.51 -2.73 27.00
C SER A 254 -4.35 -4.01 27.18
N LYS A 255 -3.83 -4.97 27.95
CA LYS A 255 -4.23 -6.38 28.15
C LYS A 255 -5.72 -6.72 28.41
N ASN A 256 -6.65 -5.78 28.48
CA ASN A 256 -8.05 -6.02 28.85
C ASN A 256 -9.07 -5.89 27.70
N THR A 257 -8.61 -5.64 26.48
CA THR A 257 -9.45 -5.71 25.26
C THR A 257 -8.95 -6.88 24.41
N TRP A 258 -9.78 -7.42 23.51
CA TRP A 258 -9.51 -8.57 22.61
C TRP A 258 -8.17 -8.56 21.82
N PHE A 259 -7.39 -7.48 21.93
CA PHE A 259 -6.07 -7.32 21.36
C PHE A 259 -4.98 -7.60 22.39
N SER A 260 -4.35 -8.78 22.28
CA SER A 260 -3.11 -9.06 23.01
C SER A 260 -2.02 -8.06 22.59
N GLN A 261 -1.49 -7.41 23.61
CA GLN A 261 -0.51 -6.33 23.61
C GLN A 261 0.86 -6.81 23.07
N SER A 262 1.25 -6.37 21.87
CA SER A 262 2.66 -6.18 21.48
C SER A 262 2.84 -5.54 20.11
N GLU A 263 1.85 -5.63 19.23
CA GLU A 263 2.02 -5.37 17.80
C GLU A 263 0.86 -4.55 17.23
N ASN A 264 1.17 -3.47 16.49
CA ASN A 264 0.19 -2.67 15.76
C ASN A 264 -0.19 -3.32 14.41
N GLN A 265 -1.20 -2.78 13.73
CA GLN A 265 -1.69 -3.33 12.45
C GLN A 265 -0.56 -3.60 11.45
N LEU A 266 0.30 -2.62 11.20
CA LEU A 266 1.37 -2.72 10.19
C LEU A 266 2.42 -3.78 10.56
N ALA A 267 2.81 -3.84 11.83
CA ALA A 267 3.75 -4.87 12.27
C ALA A 267 3.13 -6.28 12.13
N CYS A 268 1.84 -6.43 12.46
CA CYS A 268 1.12 -7.70 12.29
C CYS A 268 1.09 -8.15 10.83
N LEU A 269 0.74 -7.25 9.90
CA LEU A 269 0.73 -7.55 8.46
C LEU A 269 2.14 -7.93 7.94
N LYS A 270 3.17 -7.26 8.45
CA LYS A 270 4.56 -7.58 8.14
C LYS A 270 4.95 -8.98 8.65
N ARG A 271 4.56 -9.33 9.87
CA ARG A 271 4.84 -10.63 10.49
C ARG A 271 4.13 -11.78 9.77
N THR A 272 2.89 -11.58 9.33
CA THR A 272 2.14 -12.58 8.54
C THR A 272 2.66 -12.70 7.11
N GLY A 273 3.52 -11.78 6.66
CA GLY A 273 4.01 -11.72 5.29
C GLY A 273 2.90 -11.37 4.29
N THR A 274 1.88 -10.64 4.75
CA THR A 274 0.82 -10.14 3.89
C THR A 274 1.37 -8.95 3.10
N PRO A 275 1.33 -8.95 1.75
CA PRO A 275 1.70 -7.77 0.98
C PRO A 275 0.75 -6.62 1.28
N PHE A 276 1.30 -5.46 1.65
CA PHE A 276 0.53 -4.27 1.93
C PHE A 276 1.26 -3.00 1.49
N ASN A 277 0.49 -1.95 1.23
CA ASN A 277 0.99 -0.60 1.05
C ASN A 277 0.18 0.34 1.95
N THR A 278 0.85 1.24 2.66
CA THR A 278 0.18 2.25 3.48
C THR A 278 0.56 3.64 2.97
N GLN A 279 -0.45 4.45 2.65
CA GLN A 279 -0.30 5.88 2.39
C GLN A 279 -0.76 6.66 3.63
N VAL A 280 -0.11 7.80 3.88
CA VAL A 280 -0.39 8.65 5.04
C VAL A 280 -0.68 10.06 4.56
N GLN A 281 -1.78 10.64 5.04
CA GLN A 281 -2.15 12.02 4.76
C GLN A 281 -2.57 12.73 6.04
N ASP A 282 -2.03 13.93 6.26
CA ASP A 282 -2.35 14.76 7.42
C ASP A 282 -3.36 15.85 7.05
N TYR A 283 -4.35 16.03 7.92
CA TYR A 283 -5.41 17.02 7.80
C TYR A 283 -5.45 17.89 9.05
N VAL A 284 -5.77 19.17 8.85
CA VAL A 284 -6.06 20.10 9.93
C VAL A 284 -7.54 20.46 9.85
N PHE A 285 -8.29 20.10 10.89
CA PHE A 285 -9.71 20.40 11.00
C PHE A 285 -9.94 21.48 12.04
N SER A 286 -10.72 22.51 11.69
CA SER A 286 -11.07 23.62 12.57
C SER A 286 -12.59 23.82 12.60
N TYR A 287 -13.17 23.85 13.80
CA TYR A 287 -14.59 24.14 13.99
C TYR A 287 -14.81 25.65 14.17
N GLN A 288 -15.43 26.32 13.20
CA GLN A 288 -15.94 27.66 13.42
C GLN A 288 -17.29 27.55 14.15
N ALA A 289 -17.32 27.93 15.43
CA ALA A 289 -18.58 28.20 16.10
C ALA A 289 -19.18 29.45 15.44
N VAL A 290 -20.25 29.28 14.65
CA VAL A 290 -21.07 30.41 14.22
C VAL A 290 -21.80 30.90 15.47
N PRO A 291 -21.61 32.15 15.92
CA PRO A 291 -22.38 32.67 17.03
C PRO A 291 -23.86 32.69 16.66
N ASP A 292 -24.70 32.14 17.54
CA ASP A 292 -26.16 32.23 17.41
C ASP A 292 -26.57 33.70 17.28
N ILE A 293 -27.28 34.05 16.21
CA ILE A 293 -27.89 35.38 15.97
C ILE A 293 -29.36 35.30 16.34
#